data_AF-A0A2I0FIG9-F1
#
_entry.id   AF-A0A2I0FIG9-F1
#
_cell.length_a   1.000
_cell.length_b   1.000
_cell.length_c   1.000
_cell.angle_alpha   90.00
_cell.angle_beta   90.00
_cell.angle_gamma   90.00
#
_symmetry.space_group_name_H-M   'P 1'
#
loop_
_entity.id
_entity.type
_entity.pdbx_description
1 polymer ?
#
loop_
_entity_poly.entity_id
_entity_poly.type
_entity_poly.pdbx_seq_one_letter_code
_entity_poly.pdbx_strand_id
1 'polypeptide(L)' 'MTNIPPNILELLTDADQAGVNMKSPKAVVTHLLAHGEKESILFFYKPNSLEFDFDKYNEAVEVMRKQRN' A
#
# COMPACT_ATOMS: atom_id res chain seq x y z
N MET A 1 15.07 -2.90 -9.55
CA MET A 1 13.77 -3.60 -9.64
C MET A 1 13.11 -3.43 -8.29
N THR A 2 11.96 -2.78 -8.24
CA THR A 2 11.28 -2.54 -6.97
C THR A 2 10.74 -3.86 -6.45
N ASN A 3 11.08 -4.24 -5.21
CA ASN A 3 10.65 -5.50 -4.57
C ASN A 3 9.21 -5.38 -4.03
N ILE A 4 8.32 -4.73 -4.77
CA ILE A 4 6.93 -4.57 -4.40
C ILE A 4 6.13 -5.70 -5.06
N PRO A 5 5.47 -6.57 -4.28
CA PRO A 5 4.64 -7.63 -4.83
C PRO A 5 3.52 -7.07 -5.72
N PRO A 6 3.19 -7.73 -6.86
CA PRO A 6 2.15 -7.26 -7.77
C PRO A 6 0.78 -7.06 -7.09
N ASN A 7 0.39 -7.95 -6.17
CA ASN A 7 -0.87 -7.84 -5.43
C ASN A 7 -0.93 -6.57 -4.58
N ILE A 8 0.20 -6.06 -4.07
CA ILE A 8 0.23 -4.79 -3.33
C ILE A 8 -0.10 -3.62 -4.27
N LEU A 9 0.39 -3.65 -5.51
CA LEU A 9 0.12 -2.61 -6.49
C LEU A 9 -1.34 -2.64 -6.96
N GLU A 10 -1.92 -3.83 -7.13
CA GLU A 10 -3.35 -4.01 -7.41
C GLU A 10 -4.22 -3.44 -6.29
N LEU A 11 -3.93 -3.80 -5.04
CA LEU A 11 -4.65 -3.29 -3.87
C LEU A 11 -4.56 -1.76 -3.71
N LEU A 12 -3.41 -1.17 -4.00
CA LEU A 12 -3.24 0.29 -4.01
C LEU A 12 -4.01 0.95 -5.15
N THR A 13 -4.12 0.27 -6.30
CA THR A 13 -4.92 0.74 -7.44
C THR A 13 -6.41 0.73 -7.10
N ASP A 14 -6.89 -0.35 -6.49
CA ASP A 14 -8.29 -0.49 -6.06
C ASP A 14 -8.65 0.57 -5.01
N ALA A 15 -7.76 0.83 -4.04
CA ALA A 15 -7.95 1.88 -3.05
C ALA A 15 -8.02 3.28 -3.70
N ASP A 16 -7.15 3.58 -4.67
CA ASP A 16 -7.18 4.86 -5.40
C ASP A 16 -8.47 5.00 -6.22
N GLN A 17 -8.91 3.94 -6.89
CA GLN A 17 -10.18 3.90 -7.63
C GLN A 17 -11.40 4.06 -6.72
N ALA A 18 -11.33 3.54 -5.49
CA ALA A 18 -12.35 3.74 -4.46
C ALA A 18 -12.33 5.15 -3.84
N GLY A 19 -11.46 6.06 -4.30
CA GLY A 19 -11.36 7.43 -3.82
C GLY A 19 -10.66 7.57 -2.47
N VAL A 20 -9.90 6.56 -2.03
CA VAL A 20 -9.14 6.63 -0.79
C VAL A 20 -8.03 7.68 -0.91
N ASN A 21 -7.80 8.42 0.17
CA ASN A 21 -6.71 9.38 0.21
C ASN A 21 -5.33 8.68 0.25
N MET A 22 -4.73 8.48 -0.93
CA MET A 22 -3.41 7.85 -1.09
C MET A 22 -2.23 8.65 -0.50
N LYS A 23 -2.46 9.86 0.03
CA LYS A 23 -1.46 10.59 0.84
C LYS A 23 -1.54 10.25 2.33
N SER A 24 -2.57 9.51 2.74
CA SER A 24 -2.78 9.08 4.12
C SER A 24 -2.58 7.57 4.23
N PRO A 25 -1.39 7.11 4.68
CA PRO A 25 -1.16 5.68 4.92
C PRO A 25 -2.23 5.07 5.82
N LYS A 26 -2.69 5.83 6.83
CA LYS A 26 -3.80 5.43 7.70
C LYS A 26 -5.09 5.15 6.91
N ALA A 27 -5.46 6.01 5.97
CA ALA A 27 -6.68 5.82 5.18
C ALA A 27 -6.59 4.56 4.31
N VAL A 28 -5.44 4.34 3.66
CA VAL A 28 -5.20 3.14 2.85
C VAL A 28 -5.21 1.88 3.72
N VAL A 29 -4.47 1.85 4.83
CA VAL A 29 -4.48 0.70 5.75
C VAL A 29 -5.89 0.42 6.27
N THR A 30 -6.67 1.46 6.60
CA THR A 30 -8.06 1.29 7.05
C THR A 30 -8.92 0.66 5.96
N HIS A 31 -8.77 1.08 4.71
CA HIS A 31 -9.47 0.50 3.57
C HIS A 31 -9.10 -0.97 3.36
N LEU A 32 -7.81 -1.30 3.37
CA LEU A 32 -7.32 -2.68 3.22
C LEU A 32 -7.81 -3.57 4.36
N LEU A 33 -7.80 -3.07 5.61
CA LEU A 33 -8.33 -3.82 6.76
C LEU A 33 -9.81 -4.14 6.60
N ALA A 34 -10.60 -3.20 6.07
CA ALA A 34 -12.03 -3.39 5.83
C ALA A 34 -12.31 -4.47 4.76
N HIS A 35 -11.38 -4.69 3.83
CA HIS A 35 -11.47 -5.71 2.78
C HIS A 35 -10.83 -7.05 3.19
N GLY A 36 -10.30 -7.16 4.41
CA GLY A 36 -9.72 -8.41 4.92
C GLY A 36 -8.25 -8.62 4.58
N GLU A 37 -7.57 -7.62 3.99
CA GLU A 37 -6.20 -7.67 3.47
C GLU A 37 -5.12 -7.58 4.56
N LYS A 38 -5.26 -8.38 5.62
CA LYS A 38 -4.40 -8.32 6.81
C LYS A 38 -2.94 -8.64 6.53
N GLU A 39 -2.66 -9.65 5.72
CA GLU A 39 -1.29 -10.06 5.37
C GLU A 39 -0.63 -9.02 4.45
N SER A 40 -1.38 -8.51 3.48
CA SER A 40 -0.93 -7.47 2.55
C SER A 40 -0.51 -6.19 3.28
N ILE A 41 -1.19 -5.82 4.37
CA ILE A 41 -0.82 -4.66 5.19
C ILE A 41 0.56 -4.82 5.85
N LEU A 42 0.95 -6.04 6.24
CA LEU A 42 2.25 -6.30 6.88
C LEU A 42 3.43 -5.97 5.97
N PHE A 43 3.22 -5.94 4.65
CA PHE A 43 4.23 -5.49 3.69
C PHE A 43 4.78 -4.10 4.04
N PHE A 44 3.91 -3.20 4.51
CA PHE A 44 4.26 -1.82 4.87
C PHE A 44 4.89 -1.66 6.25
N TYR A 45 5.17 -2.76 6.95
CA TYR A 45 5.90 -2.73 8.22
C TYR A 45 7.35 -3.13 8.01
N LYS A 46 8.23 -2.62 8.87
CA LYS A 46 9.63 -3.04 8.88
C LYS A 46 9.73 -4.50 9.35
N PRO A 47 10.69 -5.27 8.82
CA PRO A 47 10.90 -6.65 9.26
C PRO A 47 11.09 -6.75 10.77
N ASN A 48 10.43 -7.73 11.40
CA ASN A 48 10.50 -7.97 12.85
C ASN A 48 10.15 -6.76 13.73
N SER A 49 9.30 -5.85 13.24
CA SER A 49 8.93 -4.62 13.93
C SER A 49 7.47 -4.24 13.70
N LEU A 50 6.90 -3.48 14.62
CA LEU A 50 5.59 -2.83 14.50
C LEU A 50 5.72 -1.40 13.93
N GLU A 51 6.92 -0.99 13.53
CA GLU A 51 7.14 0.28 12.86
C GLU A 51 6.63 0.23 11.42
N PHE A 52 5.73 1.16 11.11
CA PHE A 52 5.29 1.40 9.75
C PHE A 52 6.41 2.03 8.93
N ASP A 53 6.64 1.48 7.75
CA ASP A 53 7.66 1.91 6.80
C ASP A 53 7.03 2.89 5.79
N PHE A 54 7.06 4.17 6.14
CA PHE A 54 6.50 5.24 5.31
C PHE A 54 7.21 5.37 3.97
N ASP A 55 8.53 5.13 3.94
CA ASP A 55 9.31 5.24 2.71
C ASP A 55 8.91 4.13 1.74
N LYS A 56 8.78 2.88 2.23
CA LYS A 56 8.26 1.76 1.44
C LYS A 56 6.84 2.01 0.95
N TYR A 57 5.96 2.56 1.78
CA TYR A 57 4.61 2.92 1.35
C TYR A 57 4.62 3.96 0.23
N ASN A 58 5.40 5.03 0.40
CA ASN A 58 5.51 6.10 -0.59
C ASN A 58 6.07 5.58 -1.92
N GLU A 59 7.10 4.72 -1.87
CA GLU A 59 7.66 4.04 -3.03
C GLU A 59 6.60 3.21 -3.75
N ALA A 60 5.80 2.43 -3.01
CA ALA A 60 4.74 1.60 -3.58
C ALA A 60 3.65 2.42 -4.26
N VAL A 61 3.22 3.53 -3.64
CA VAL A 61 2.26 4.46 -4.24
C VAL A 61 2.83 5.12 -5.50
N GLU A 62 4.11 5.48 -5.50
CA GLU A 62 4.76 6.08 -6.67
C GLU A 62 4.86 5.08 -7.83
N VAL A 63 5.26 3.84 -7.56
CA VAL A 63 5.34 2.77 -8.57
C VAL A 63 3.97 2.46 -9.16
N MET A 64 2.93 2.32 -8.32
CA MET A 64 1.55 2.13 -8.78
C MET A 64 1.10 3.26 -9.71
N ARG A 65 1.40 4.53 -9.36
CA ARG A 65 1.07 5.68 -10.21
C ARG A 65 1.81 5.67 -11.54
N LYS A 66 3.08 5.26 -11.56
CA LYS A 66 3.88 5.16 -12.79
C LYS A 66 3.39 4.05 -13.73
N GLN A 67 2.83 2.97 -13.20
CA GLN A 67 2.28 1.89 -14.02
C GLN A 67 0.94 2.23 -14.66
N ARG A 68 0.22 3.23 -14.12
CA ARG A 68 -1.06 3.69 -14.66
C ARG A 68 -0.93 4.77 -15.73
N ASN A 69 0.21 5.45 -15.82
CA ASN A 69 0.52 6.48 -16.82
C ASN A 69 1.26 5.88 -18.02
#